data_AF-X1DZW7-F1
#
_entry.id   AF-X1DZW7-F1
#
_cell.length_a   1.000
_cell.length_b   1.000
_cell.length_c   1.000
_cell.angle_alpha   90.00
_cell.angle_beta   90.00
_cell.angle_gamma   90.00
#
_symmetry.space_group_name_H-M   'P 1'
#
loop_
_entity.id
_entity.type
_entity.pdbx_description
1 polymer ?
#
loop_
_entity_poly.entity_id
_entity_poly.type
_entity_poly.pdbx_seq_one_letter_code
_entity_poly.pdbx_strand_id
1 'polypeptide(L)'
;MVDLWFEEGGDSMVNLLWLQSGCCGGSTISFLNADQPDILTALEMLGARFVWHPALSPTMGEEVLEIFDRLKSGKERLDVLMVEAGEEQLSQREKRRQDVLREVKEINKDFDSERSFREIIKDSFNSPVWEEAVEKCVDCGGCNHICPTCRCFLLFDEKGKKGFSRTSLWDACLYTGFARVAAGANPRIKLSQRFANRLLCKFGFFPENLGLDACTGCGRCISVCIGKIDMREVVRDLRVKV
;
A
#
# COMPACT_ATOMS: atom_id res chain seq x y z
N MET A 1 32.94 -38.64 -38.51
CA MET A 1 33.29 -39.52 -37.38
C MET A 1 34.36 -38.79 -36.61
N VAL A 2 33.92 -37.85 -35.76
CA VAL A 2 34.77 -37.15 -34.79
C VAL A 2 33.92 -37.18 -33.54
N ASP A 3 34.24 -38.13 -32.68
CA ASP A 3 33.68 -38.28 -31.35
C ASP A 3 34.02 -37.03 -30.55
N LEU A 4 33.03 -36.16 -30.32
CA LEU A 4 33.09 -35.13 -29.30
C LEU A 4 32.47 -35.71 -28.03
N TRP A 5 33.38 -36.25 -27.23
CA TRP A 5 33.21 -36.63 -25.84
C TRP A 5 32.60 -35.46 -25.05
N PHE A 6 31.29 -35.49 -24.81
CA PHE A 6 30.74 -34.94 -23.57
C PHE A 6 30.81 -36.07 -22.56
N GLU A 7 31.81 -36.02 -21.69
CA GLU A 7 31.84 -36.84 -20.48
C GLU A 7 30.53 -36.58 -19.70
N GLU A 8 29.79 -37.65 -19.44
CA GLU A 8 28.68 -37.65 -18.48
C GLU A 8 29.25 -37.27 -17.10
N GLY A 9 29.23 -35.97 -16.79
CA GLY A 9 29.48 -35.46 -15.45
C GLY A 9 28.40 -36.02 -14.53
N GLY A 10 28.81 -36.74 -13.49
CA GLY A 10 27.93 -37.38 -12.52
C GLY A 10 26.85 -36.43 -12.00
N ASP A 11 25.60 -36.78 -12.32
CA ASP A 11 24.39 -35.99 -12.12
C ASP A 11 23.97 -35.96 -10.64
N SER A 12 24.73 -35.26 -9.79
CA SER A 12 24.29 -35.00 -8.41
C SER A 12 23.47 -33.71 -8.40
N MET A 13 22.16 -33.85 -8.58
CA MET A 13 21.21 -32.74 -8.50
C MET A 13 21.29 -32.03 -7.14
N VAL A 14 21.44 -30.70 -7.15
CA VAL A 14 21.54 -29.84 -5.97
C VAL A 14 20.17 -29.68 -5.33
N ASN A 15 20.04 -30.07 -4.07
CA ASN A 15 18.80 -30.01 -3.30
C ASN A 15 18.67 -28.70 -2.53
N LEU A 16 17.71 -27.87 -2.93
CA LEU A 16 17.41 -26.56 -2.33
C LEU A 16 16.21 -26.65 -1.39
N LEU A 17 16.36 -26.21 -0.14
CA LEU A 17 15.22 -25.95 0.75
C LEU A 17 15.06 -24.44 0.93
N TRP A 18 13.86 -23.92 0.67
CA TRP A 18 13.56 -22.50 0.82
C TRP A 18 12.50 -22.28 1.91
N LEU A 19 12.89 -21.56 2.96
CA LEU A 19 12.03 -21.23 4.09
C LEU A 19 11.67 -19.75 4.09
N GLN A 20 10.38 -19.46 4.25
CA GLN A 20 9.90 -18.09 4.43
C GLN A 20 9.78 -17.79 5.93
N SER A 21 10.61 -16.87 6.45
CA SER A 21 10.53 -16.40 7.84
C SER A 21 9.68 -15.12 7.93
N GLY A 22 10.13 -14.09 8.65
CA GLY A 22 9.40 -12.85 8.91
C GLY A 22 9.32 -11.86 7.73
N CYS A 23 9.07 -12.34 6.51
CA CYS A 23 8.97 -11.54 5.27
C CYS A 23 7.61 -11.67 4.58
N CYS A 24 7.39 -10.86 3.54
CA CYS A 24 6.16 -10.83 2.75
C CYS A 24 6.20 -11.73 1.48
N GLY A 25 7.23 -12.57 1.31
CA GLY A 25 7.43 -13.35 0.08
C GLY A 25 7.97 -12.53 -1.10
N GLY A 26 8.46 -11.32 -0.85
CA GLY A 26 9.04 -10.46 -1.89
C GLY A 26 10.26 -11.09 -2.58
N SER A 27 11.05 -11.91 -1.87
CA SER A 27 12.21 -12.60 -2.44
C SER A 27 11.77 -13.70 -3.40
N THR A 28 10.75 -14.49 -3.02
CA THR A 28 10.07 -15.43 -3.92
C THR A 28 9.59 -14.73 -5.19
N ILE A 29 8.86 -13.62 -5.08
CA ILE A 29 8.33 -12.91 -6.26
C ILE A 29 9.47 -12.31 -7.10
N SER A 30 10.52 -11.77 -6.48
CA SER A 30 11.68 -11.27 -7.20
C SER A 30 12.41 -12.38 -7.96
N PHE A 31 12.52 -13.56 -7.35
CA PHE A 31 13.05 -14.75 -8.01
C PHE A 31 12.16 -15.16 -9.18
N LEU A 32 10.83 -15.18 -8.99
CA LEU A 32 9.81 -15.46 -10.02
C LEU A 32 9.87 -14.55 -11.25
N ASN A 33 10.37 -13.32 -11.09
CA ASN A 33 10.49 -12.34 -12.17
C ASN A 33 11.88 -12.33 -12.85
N ALA A 34 12.73 -13.33 -12.63
CA ALA A 34 14.01 -13.44 -13.35
C ALA A 34 13.76 -13.59 -14.86
N ASP A 35 14.34 -12.69 -15.66
CA ASP A 35 14.08 -12.60 -17.10
C ASP A 35 15.09 -13.41 -17.94
N GLN A 36 16.39 -13.38 -17.58
CA GLN A 36 17.43 -14.08 -18.32
C GLN A 36 18.52 -14.67 -17.40
N PRO A 37 18.62 -16.00 -17.27
CA PRO A 37 17.61 -17.00 -17.67
C PRO A 37 16.33 -16.90 -16.82
N ASP A 38 15.20 -17.39 -17.34
CA ASP A 38 14.02 -17.66 -16.51
C ASP A 38 14.35 -18.74 -15.47
N ILE A 39 13.57 -18.85 -14.40
CA ILE A 39 13.87 -19.75 -13.29
C ILE A 39 13.97 -21.21 -13.71
N LEU A 40 13.09 -21.68 -14.60
CA LEU A 40 13.10 -23.11 -14.95
C LEU A 40 14.39 -23.43 -15.67
N THR A 41 14.79 -22.56 -16.60
CA THR A 41 16.08 -22.63 -17.26
C THR A 41 17.24 -22.48 -16.28
N ALA A 42 17.14 -21.57 -15.30
CA ALA A 42 18.19 -21.37 -14.28
C ALA A 42 18.38 -22.62 -13.41
N LEU A 43 17.30 -23.26 -12.97
CA LEU A 43 17.33 -24.48 -12.17
C LEU A 43 17.93 -25.65 -12.96
N GLU A 44 17.56 -25.79 -14.24
CA GLU A 44 18.12 -26.81 -15.12
C GLU A 44 19.62 -26.58 -15.36
N MET A 45 20.03 -25.35 -15.69
CA MET A 45 21.44 -24.98 -15.88
C MET A 45 22.29 -25.21 -14.64
N LEU A 46 21.73 -24.99 -13.45
CA LEU A 46 22.40 -25.19 -12.17
C LEU A 46 22.34 -26.64 -11.68
N GLY A 47 21.60 -27.52 -12.38
CA GLY A 47 21.31 -28.86 -11.90
C GLY A 47 20.65 -28.85 -10.52
N ALA A 48 19.76 -27.90 -10.26
CA ALA A 48 19.19 -27.66 -8.93
C ALA A 48 17.68 -27.92 -8.92
N ARG A 49 17.18 -28.45 -7.80
CA ARG A 49 15.75 -28.63 -7.56
C ARG A 49 15.33 -28.12 -6.20
N PHE A 50 14.08 -27.70 -6.08
CA PHE A 50 13.47 -27.47 -4.78
C PHE A 50 13.09 -28.81 -4.15
N VAL A 51 13.63 -29.06 -2.96
CA VAL A 51 13.09 -30.05 -2.02
C VAL A 51 11.75 -29.55 -1.48
N TRP A 52 11.70 -28.27 -1.10
CA TRP A 52 10.46 -27.61 -0.72
C TRP A 52 10.58 -26.08 -0.78
N HIS A 53 9.46 -25.43 -1.12
CA HIS A 53 9.27 -23.98 -1.09
C HIS A 53 7.78 -23.67 -0.80
N PRO A 54 7.44 -22.73 0.11
CA PRO A 54 6.05 -22.52 0.57
C PRO A 54 5.06 -22.14 -0.52
N ALA A 55 5.49 -21.37 -1.53
CA ALA A 55 4.63 -20.95 -2.64
C ALA A 55 4.75 -21.79 -3.93
N LEU A 56 5.78 -22.64 -4.05
CA LEU A 56 6.10 -23.35 -5.30
C LEU A 56 5.94 -24.87 -5.17
N SER A 57 5.91 -25.39 -3.95
CA SER A 57 5.69 -26.80 -3.69
C SER A 57 4.22 -27.10 -3.45
N PRO A 58 3.70 -28.24 -3.97
CA PRO A 58 2.31 -28.63 -3.77
C PRO A 58 2.04 -29.19 -2.35
N THR A 59 3.09 -29.60 -1.62
CA THR A 59 2.98 -30.23 -0.31
C THR A 59 2.79 -29.20 0.80
N MET A 60 1.88 -29.51 1.73
CA MET A 60 1.47 -28.61 2.81
C MET A 60 1.24 -29.36 4.13
N GLY A 61 1.28 -28.65 5.26
CA GLY A 61 0.97 -29.23 6.57
C GLY A 61 1.94 -30.35 7.00
N GLU A 62 1.41 -31.50 7.42
CA GLU A 62 2.19 -32.63 7.95
C GLU A 62 3.20 -33.18 6.94
N GLU A 63 2.87 -33.19 5.64
CA GLU A 63 3.78 -33.64 4.57
C GLU A 63 5.10 -32.86 4.54
N VAL A 64 5.06 -31.58 4.92
CA VAL A 64 6.25 -30.72 5.00
C VAL A 64 7.13 -31.12 6.18
N LEU A 65 6.52 -31.51 7.30
CA LEU A 65 7.27 -32.01 8.46
C LEU A 65 7.99 -33.31 8.14
N GLU A 66 7.36 -34.20 7.35
CA GLU A 66 8.01 -35.42 6.88
C GLU A 66 9.21 -35.12 5.97
N ILE A 67 9.10 -34.12 5.09
CA ILE A 67 10.24 -33.62 4.29
C ILE A 67 11.37 -33.18 5.23
N PHE A 68 11.06 -32.38 6.25
CA PHE A 68 12.06 -31.91 7.21
C PHE A 68 12.69 -33.04 8.01
N ASP A 69 11.92 -34.07 8.37
CA ASP A 69 12.44 -35.26 9.05
C ASP A 69 13.36 -36.08 8.15
N ARG A 70 13.06 -36.22 6.86
CA ARG A 70 13.95 -36.86 5.87
C ARG A 70 15.27 -36.10 5.74
N LEU A 71 15.22 -34.78 5.68
CA LEU A 71 16.41 -33.93 5.61
C LEU A 71 17.25 -34.03 6.90
N LYS A 72 16.62 -33.91 8.08
CA LYS A 72 17.32 -34.01 9.39
C LYS A 72 17.93 -35.40 9.63
N SER A 73 17.25 -36.46 9.20
CA SER A 73 17.74 -37.83 9.36
C SER A 73 18.80 -38.23 8.32
N GLY A 74 19.09 -37.37 7.35
CA GLY A 74 20.04 -37.65 6.26
C GLY A 74 19.52 -38.65 5.22
N LYS A 75 18.23 -39.02 5.28
CA LYS A 75 17.58 -39.85 4.24
C LYS A 75 17.49 -39.13 2.90
N GLU A 76 17.44 -37.80 2.94
CA GLU A 76 17.52 -36.94 1.78
C GLU A 76 18.59 -35.86 2.03
N ARG A 77 19.50 -35.67 1.08
CA ARG A 77 20.58 -34.68 1.18
C ARG A 77 20.01 -33.27 1.04
N LEU A 78 20.47 -32.33 1.86
CA LEU A 78 20.23 -30.90 1.67
C LEU A 78 21.54 -30.23 1.27
N ASP A 79 21.53 -29.45 0.18
CA ASP A 79 22.71 -28.75 -0.32
C ASP A 79 22.70 -27.27 -0.02
N VAL A 80 21.54 -26.63 -0.20
CA VAL A 80 21.38 -25.20 0.04
C VAL A 80 20.14 -24.95 0.85
N LEU A 81 20.31 -24.26 1.97
CA LEU A 81 19.22 -23.72 2.77
C LEU A 81 19.08 -22.22 2.47
N MET A 82 17.97 -21.85 1.84
CA MET A 82 17.58 -20.46 1.62
C MET A 82 16.58 -20.05 2.69
N VAL A 83 16.85 -18.94 3.37
CA VAL A 83 15.94 -18.38 4.38
C VAL A 83 15.62 -16.95 3.99
N GLU A 84 14.36 -16.68 3.66
CA GLU A 84 13.92 -15.30 3.46
C GLU A 84 13.83 -14.57 4.79
N ALA A 85 14.49 -13.42 4.90
CA ALA A 85 14.57 -12.63 6.14
C ALA A 85 15.26 -13.40 7.28
N GLY A 86 16.55 -13.66 7.11
CA GLY A 86 17.42 -14.10 8.20
C GLY A 86 17.53 -13.06 9.33
N GLU A 87 18.09 -13.46 10.47
CA GLU A 87 18.17 -12.62 11.68
C GLU A 87 18.82 -11.26 11.41
N GLU A 88 19.86 -11.22 10.59
CA GLU A 88 20.53 -9.97 10.19
C GLU A 88 19.56 -9.03 9.46
N GLN A 89 18.81 -9.52 8.47
CA GLN A 89 17.87 -8.72 7.70
C GLN A 89 16.71 -8.22 8.58
N LEU A 90 16.27 -9.03 9.54
CA LEU A 90 15.26 -8.64 10.52
C LEU A 90 15.78 -7.52 11.44
N SER A 91 17.04 -7.63 11.90
CA SER A 91 17.71 -6.59 12.71
C SER A 91 17.88 -5.29 11.93
N GLN A 92 18.34 -5.38 10.67
CA GLN A 92 18.46 -4.23 9.77
C GLN A 92 17.11 -3.54 9.53
N ARG A 93 16.03 -4.32 9.34
CA ARG A 93 14.66 -3.79 9.20
C ARG A 93 14.25 -3.01 10.45
N GLU A 94 14.51 -3.56 11.63
CA GLU A 94 14.12 -2.90 12.89
C GLU A 94 14.91 -1.61 13.11
N LYS A 95 16.22 -1.63 12.87
CA LYS A 95 17.04 -0.42 12.88
C LYS A 95 16.50 0.65 11.92
N ARG A 96 16.18 0.26 10.69
CA ARG A 96 15.61 1.18 9.69
C ARG A 96 14.24 1.72 10.12
N ARG A 97 13.38 0.91 10.74
CA ARG A 97 12.11 1.39 11.30
C ARG A 97 12.32 2.45 12.36
N GLN A 98 13.27 2.24 13.28
CA GLN A 98 13.59 3.20 14.32
C GLN A 98 14.13 4.51 13.74
N ASP A 99 15.02 4.43 12.74
CA ASP A 99 15.57 5.61 12.07
C ASP A 99 14.47 6.39 11.33
N VAL A 100 13.60 5.71 10.57
CA VAL A 100 12.45 6.35 9.89
C VAL A 100 11.49 6.97 10.89
N LEU A 101 11.20 6.32 12.02
CA LEU A 101 10.35 6.89 13.06
C LEU A 101 10.96 8.16 13.66
N ARG A 102 12.28 8.19 13.87
CA ARG A 102 12.99 9.39 14.35
C ARG A 102 12.88 10.52 13.33
N GLU A 103 13.10 10.21 12.06
CA GLU A 103 13.04 11.19 10.96
C GLU A 103 11.61 11.74 10.77
N VAL A 104 10.59 10.88 10.80
CA VAL A 104 9.19 11.30 10.71
C VAL A 104 8.80 12.20 11.89
N LYS A 105 9.26 11.90 13.11
CA LYS A 105 9.03 12.78 14.27
C LYS A 105 9.69 14.14 14.09
N GLU A 106 10.94 14.17 13.63
CA GLU A 106 11.67 15.43 13.41
C GLU A 106 11.02 16.28 12.31
N ILE A 107 10.63 15.66 11.18
CA ILE A 107 9.94 16.34 10.06
C ILE A 107 8.59 16.93 10.50
N ASN A 108 7.91 16.30 11.47
CA ASN A 108 6.58 16.71 11.90
C ASN A 108 6.54 17.45 13.24
N LYS A 109 7.70 17.81 13.82
CA LYS A 109 7.78 18.44 15.15
C LYS A 109 6.92 19.70 15.29
N ASP A 110 6.84 20.52 14.24
CA ASP A 110 6.08 21.78 14.26
C ASP A 110 4.56 21.57 14.12
N PHE A 111 4.14 20.33 13.83
CA PHE A 111 2.74 19.94 13.70
C PHE A 111 2.25 19.10 14.88
N ASP A 112 3.08 18.90 15.91
CA ASP A 112 2.71 18.17 17.10
C ASP A 112 1.64 18.93 17.90
N SER A 113 0.73 18.20 18.54
CA SER A 113 -0.49 18.74 19.14
C SER A 113 -1.00 17.88 20.28
N GLU A 114 -1.37 18.51 21.41
CA GLU A 114 -2.04 17.83 22.53
C GLU A 114 -3.41 17.28 22.13
N ARG A 115 -4.15 18.04 21.31
CA ARG A 115 -5.43 17.60 20.73
C ARG A 115 -5.20 16.75 19.49
N SER A 116 -5.97 15.68 19.37
CA SER A 116 -5.98 14.85 18.17
C SER A 116 -6.54 15.60 16.96
N PHE A 117 -6.12 15.20 15.75
CA PHE A 117 -6.65 15.77 14.51
C PHE A 117 -8.17 15.60 14.41
N ARG A 118 -8.71 14.52 14.96
CA ARG A 118 -10.15 14.25 15.04
C ARG A 118 -10.88 15.32 15.82
N GLU A 119 -10.40 15.65 17.01
CA GLU A 119 -11.01 16.68 17.86
C GLU A 119 -10.95 18.05 17.20
N ILE A 120 -9.80 18.42 16.65
CA ILE A 120 -9.62 19.72 15.97
C ILE A 120 -10.59 19.84 14.79
N ILE A 121 -10.65 18.82 13.93
CA ILE A 121 -11.47 18.85 12.72
C ILE A 121 -12.96 18.87 13.04
N LYS A 122 -13.41 18.12 14.05
CA LYS A 122 -14.84 18.04 14.40
C LYS A 122 -15.42 19.40 14.79
N ASP A 123 -14.68 20.21 15.53
CA ASP A 123 -15.15 21.51 16.03
C ASP A 123 -14.97 22.64 14.99
N SER A 124 -14.26 22.37 13.91
CA SER A 124 -13.80 23.39 12.98
C SER A 124 -14.77 23.76 11.85
N PHE A 125 -15.97 23.18 11.77
CA PHE A 125 -16.83 23.29 10.57
C PHE A 125 -17.08 24.73 10.09
N ASN A 126 -17.26 25.67 11.02
CA ASN A 126 -17.53 27.07 10.73
C ASN A 126 -16.27 27.98 10.77
N SER A 127 -15.07 27.39 10.84
CA SER A 127 -13.83 28.16 10.94
C SER A 127 -13.53 28.95 9.66
N PRO A 128 -13.11 30.23 9.76
CA PRO A 128 -12.72 31.03 8.59
C PRO A 128 -11.44 30.50 7.90
N VAL A 129 -10.63 29.72 8.62
CA VAL A 129 -9.42 29.08 8.09
C VAL A 129 -9.70 28.25 6.85
N TRP A 130 -10.91 27.72 6.69
CA TRP A 130 -11.28 26.96 5.49
C TRP A 130 -11.27 27.80 4.22
N GLU A 131 -11.61 29.09 4.30
CA GLU A 131 -11.53 30.01 3.16
C GLU A 131 -10.06 30.34 2.87
N GLU A 132 -9.26 30.63 3.89
CA GLU A 132 -7.81 30.90 3.75
C GLU A 132 -7.05 29.70 3.15
N ALA A 133 -7.35 28.48 3.63
CA ALA A 133 -6.68 27.25 3.22
C ALA A 133 -6.85 26.92 1.73
N VAL A 134 -7.93 27.40 1.11
CA VAL A 134 -8.23 27.11 -0.30
C VAL A 134 -7.88 28.26 -1.24
N GLU A 135 -7.29 29.36 -0.77
CA GLU A 135 -6.94 30.51 -1.62
C GLU A 135 -6.09 30.14 -2.85
N LYS A 136 -5.15 29.20 -2.66
CA LYS A 136 -4.26 28.70 -3.73
C LYS A 136 -4.81 27.48 -4.46
N CYS A 137 -5.98 26.99 -4.07
CA CYS A 137 -6.55 25.76 -4.61
C CYS A 137 -7.15 26.00 -6.00
N VAL A 138 -6.77 25.15 -6.97
CA VAL A 138 -7.26 25.21 -8.35
C VAL A 138 -8.38 24.20 -8.65
N ASP A 139 -8.99 23.62 -7.60
CA ASP A 139 -10.10 22.64 -7.69
C ASP A 139 -9.84 21.46 -8.68
N CYS A 140 -8.58 20.98 -8.76
CA CYS A 140 -8.19 19.92 -9.71
C CYS A 140 -8.49 18.50 -9.22
N GLY A 141 -8.95 18.32 -7.97
CA GLY A 141 -9.25 17.00 -7.41
C GLY A 141 -8.04 16.06 -7.22
N GLY A 142 -6.81 16.47 -7.53
CA GLY A 142 -5.63 15.59 -7.47
C GLY A 142 -5.43 14.95 -6.10
N CYS A 143 -5.69 15.70 -5.02
CA CYS A 143 -5.59 15.20 -3.65
C CYS A 143 -6.67 14.17 -3.28
N ASN A 144 -7.79 14.11 -4.02
CA ASN A 144 -8.79 13.04 -3.91
C ASN A 144 -8.35 11.81 -4.70
N HIS A 145 -7.92 11.97 -5.95
CA HIS A 145 -7.59 10.86 -6.83
C HIS A 145 -6.32 10.09 -6.43
N ILE A 146 -5.33 10.76 -5.85
CA ILE A 146 -4.09 10.08 -5.38
C ILE A 146 -4.26 9.39 -4.02
N CYS A 147 -5.34 9.70 -3.29
CA CYS A 147 -5.47 9.30 -1.90
C CYS A 147 -6.07 7.89 -1.80
N PRO A 148 -5.38 6.92 -1.17
CA PRO A 148 -5.85 5.53 -1.11
C PRO A 148 -7.11 5.35 -0.26
N THR A 149 -7.43 6.32 0.59
CA THR A 149 -8.61 6.29 1.48
C THR A 149 -9.75 7.16 0.96
N CYS A 150 -9.59 7.82 -0.19
CA CYS A 150 -10.68 8.52 -0.85
C CYS A 150 -11.55 7.50 -1.60
N ARG A 151 -12.87 7.69 -1.52
CA ARG A 151 -13.85 6.72 -2.01
C ARG A 151 -15.04 7.37 -2.72
N CYS A 152 -14.88 8.60 -3.17
CA CYS A 152 -15.98 9.34 -3.79
C CYS A 152 -16.27 8.73 -5.16
N PHE A 153 -17.54 8.42 -5.42
CA PHE A 153 -17.98 7.90 -6.72
C PHE A 153 -19.34 8.50 -7.07
N LEU A 154 -19.63 8.54 -8.37
CA LEU A 154 -20.96 8.79 -8.89
C LEU A 154 -21.57 7.47 -9.35
N LEU A 155 -22.89 7.36 -9.19
CA LEU A 155 -23.70 6.33 -9.83
C LEU A 155 -24.53 7.01 -10.90
N PHE A 156 -24.52 6.46 -12.10
CA PHE A 156 -25.44 6.87 -13.14
C PHE A 156 -26.02 5.65 -13.83
N ASP A 157 -27.27 5.80 -14.26
CA ASP A 157 -28.01 4.80 -15.00
C ASP A 157 -27.92 5.15 -16.49
N GLU A 158 -27.52 4.17 -17.29
CA GLU A 158 -27.44 4.29 -18.74
C GLU A 158 -28.28 3.21 -19.41
N LYS A 159 -28.74 3.48 -20.63
CA LYS A 159 -29.49 2.50 -21.41
C LYS A 159 -28.50 1.49 -22.00
N GLY A 160 -28.56 0.25 -21.53
CA GLY A 160 -27.81 -0.87 -22.07
C GLY A 160 -28.53 -1.55 -23.25
N LYS A 161 -27.88 -2.56 -23.85
CA LYS A 161 -28.44 -3.34 -24.96
C LYS A 161 -29.70 -4.15 -24.58
N LYS A 162 -29.84 -4.54 -23.30
CA LYS A 162 -30.98 -5.30 -22.77
C LYS A 162 -31.48 -4.67 -21.45
N GLY A 163 -31.92 -3.42 -21.50
CA GLY A 163 -32.48 -2.71 -20.33
C GLY A 163 -31.59 -1.56 -19.87
N PHE A 164 -31.47 -1.36 -18.56
CA PHE A 164 -30.64 -0.32 -17.97
C PHE A 164 -29.43 -0.95 -17.26
N SER A 165 -28.28 -0.31 -17.37
CA SER A 165 -27.09 -0.63 -16.56
C SER A 165 -26.82 0.53 -15.61
N ARG A 166 -26.42 0.18 -14.39
CA ARG A 166 -25.92 1.15 -13.41
C ARG A 166 -24.41 1.04 -13.35
N THR A 167 -23.73 2.15 -13.62
CA THR A 167 -22.27 2.21 -13.64
C THR A 167 -21.79 3.12 -12.52
N SER A 168 -20.74 2.67 -11.81
CA SER A 168 -20.04 3.47 -10.80
C SER A 168 -18.79 4.08 -11.40
N LEU A 169 -18.66 5.40 -11.32
CA LEU A 169 -17.47 6.12 -11.77
C LEU A 169 -16.79 6.80 -10.58
N TRP A 170 -15.48 6.65 -10.48
CA TRP A 170 -14.69 7.38 -9.48
C TRP A 170 -14.81 8.89 -9.71
N ASP A 171 -15.08 9.61 -8.63
CA ASP A 171 -15.24 11.07 -8.66
C ASP A 171 -14.55 11.71 -7.44
N ALA A 172 -14.58 13.04 -7.34
CA ALA A 172 -13.98 13.77 -6.23
C ALA A 172 -15.01 14.66 -5.54
N CYS A 173 -15.14 14.54 -4.22
CA CYS A 173 -15.98 15.46 -3.43
C CYS A 173 -15.52 16.92 -3.46
N LEU A 174 -14.31 17.16 -3.97
CA LEU A 174 -13.80 18.51 -4.20
C LEU A 174 -14.45 19.17 -5.40
N TYR A 175 -14.94 18.42 -6.39
CA TYR A 175 -15.59 19.04 -7.55
C TYR A 175 -16.95 19.62 -7.18
N THR A 176 -17.22 20.80 -7.73
CA THR A 176 -18.48 21.53 -7.51
C THR A 176 -19.71 20.66 -7.85
N GLY A 177 -19.63 19.81 -8.87
CA GLY A 177 -20.73 18.94 -9.29
C GLY A 177 -21.09 17.83 -8.30
N PHE A 178 -20.15 17.37 -7.47
CA PHE A 178 -20.32 16.15 -6.67
C PHE A 178 -21.47 16.24 -5.66
N ALA A 179 -21.67 17.42 -5.05
CA ALA A 179 -22.71 17.63 -4.06
C ALA A 179 -24.02 18.19 -4.66
N ARG A 180 -24.08 18.41 -5.98
CA ARG A 180 -25.28 18.96 -6.64
C ARG A 180 -26.41 17.94 -6.55
N VAL A 181 -27.57 18.37 -6.06
CA VAL A 181 -28.77 17.53 -5.93
C VAL A 181 -29.75 17.79 -7.08
N ALA A 182 -30.78 16.94 -7.16
CA ALA A 182 -31.92 17.15 -8.05
C ALA A 182 -32.50 18.57 -7.86
N ALA A 183 -32.96 19.18 -8.95
CA ALA A 183 -33.33 20.61 -9.04
C ALA A 183 -32.15 21.62 -8.97
N GLY A 184 -30.89 21.16 -9.00
CA GLY A 184 -29.71 22.01 -9.23
C GLY A 184 -29.14 22.70 -7.99
N ALA A 185 -29.79 22.58 -6.82
CA ALA A 185 -29.25 23.08 -5.56
C ALA A 185 -27.92 22.39 -5.21
N ASN A 186 -27.04 23.09 -4.50
CA ASN A 186 -25.76 22.56 -4.06
C ASN A 186 -25.45 23.00 -2.62
N PRO A 187 -25.47 22.07 -1.63
CA PRO A 187 -25.21 22.40 -0.23
C PRO A 187 -23.74 22.75 0.02
N ARG A 188 -22.82 22.47 -0.92
CA ARG A 188 -21.38 22.76 -0.81
C ARG A 188 -20.87 23.49 -2.05
N ILE A 189 -21.49 24.64 -2.33
CA ILE A 189 -21.17 25.47 -3.50
C ILE A 189 -19.78 26.11 -3.41
N LYS A 190 -19.29 26.41 -2.21
CA LYS A 190 -17.94 26.99 -2.01
C LYS A 190 -16.86 25.91 -1.98
N LEU A 191 -15.69 26.23 -2.51
CA LEU A 191 -14.53 25.34 -2.48
C LEU A 191 -14.07 25.03 -1.05
N SER A 192 -14.08 26.03 -0.17
CA SER A 192 -13.78 25.89 1.26
C SER A 192 -14.67 24.85 1.93
N GLN A 193 -15.98 24.86 1.66
CA GLN A 193 -16.93 23.87 2.18
C GLN A 193 -16.61 22.44 1.70
N ARG A 194 -16.24 22.29 0.42
CA ARG A 194 -15.87 20.98 -0.16
C ARG A 194 -14.55 20.47 0.39
N PHE A 195 -13.57 21.36 0.56
CA PHE A 195 -12.27 21.05 1.14
C PHE A 195 -12.39 20.68 2.63
N ALA A 196 -13.16 21.43 3.41
CA ALA A 196 -13.51 21.10 4.79
C ALA A 196 -14.19 19.71 4.85
N ASN A 197 -15.18 19.47 3.99
CA ASN A 197 -15.87 18.19 3.92
C ASN A 197 -14.90 17.01 3.67
N ARG A 198 -13.88 17.20 2.83
CA ARG A 198 -12.85 16.17 2.59
C ARG A 198 -12.12 15.79 3.87
N LEU A 199 -11.73 16.76 4.70
CA LEU A 199 -11.05 16.52 5.97
C LEU A 199 -11.99 15.96 7.05
N LEU A 200 -13.22 16.48 7.13
CA LEU A 200 -14.26 15.96 8.02
C LEU A 200 -14.60 14.50 7.70
N CYS A 201 -14.68 14.13 6.43
CA CYS A 201 -14.82 12.72 6.04
C CYS A 201 -13.66 11.87 6.55
N LYS A 202 -12.44 12.41 6.65
CA LYS A 202 -11.25 11.63 7.05
C LYS A 202 -11.10 11.48 8.55
N PHE A 203 -11.33 12.56 9.29
CA PHE A 203 -11.02 12.65 10.72
C PHE A 203 -12.26 12.80 11.62
N GLY A 204 -13.43 13.11 11.06
CA GLY A 204 -14.70 13.19 11.79
C GLY A 204 -15.60 11.99 11.50
N PHE A 205 -16.22 11.98 10.32
CA PHE A 205 -17.29 11.05 9.97
C PHE A 205 -16.83 9.59 9.88
N PHE A 206 -15.65 9.31 9.32
CA PHE A 206 -15.14 7.94 9.25
C PHE A 206 -14.83 7.36 10.62
N PRO A 207 -14.07 8.06 11.49
CA PRO A 207 -13.84 7.61 12.85
C PRO A 207 -15.13 7.45 13.67
N GLU A 208 -16.14 8.29 13.46
CA GLU A 208 -17.44 8.17 14.15
C GLU A 208 -18.25 6.96 13.67
N ASN A 209 -18.25 6.69 12.36
CA ASN A 209 -19.11 5.64 11.80
C ASN A 209 -18.44 4.26 11.76
N LEU A 210 -17.11 4.20 11.62
CA LEU A 210 -16.36 2.97 11.36
C LEU A 210 -15.22 2.72 12.36
N GLY A 211 -14.97 3.64 13.30
CA GLY A 211 -13.88 3.50 14.28
C GLY A 211 -12.47 3.57 13.69
N LEU A 212 -12.32 4.06 12.46
CA LEU A 212 -11.04 4.12 11.74
C LEU A 212 -10.82 5.51 11.13
N ASP A 213 -9.60 6.03 11.26
CA ASP A 213 -9.16 7.22 10.54
C ASP A 213 -9.02 6.93 9.05
N ALA A 214 -9.68 7.73 8.20
CA ALA A 214 -9.52 7.60 6.74
C ALA A 214 -8.33 8.42 6.23
N CYS A 215 -7.21 8.37 6.93
CA CYS A 215 -5.93 8.96 6.52
C CYS A 215 -4.78 8.04 6.92
N THR A 216 -3.92 7.69 5.95
CA THR A 216 -2.74 6.83 6.20
C THR A 216 -1.46 7.60 6.49
N GLY A 217 -1.52 8.94 6.57
CA GLY A 217 -0.32 9.78 6.78
C GLY A 217 0.68 9.80 5.63
N CYS A 218 0.36 9.19 4.47
CA CYS A 218 1.31 9.00 3.36
C CYS A 218 1.76 10.28 2.61
N GLY A 219 1.22 11.46 2.91
CA GLY A 219 1.65 12.73 2.30
C GLY A 219 1.34 12.92 0.80
N ARG A 220 0.84 11.91 0.09
CA ARG A 220 0.57 11.98 -1.38
C ARG A 220 -0.35 13.13 -1.80
N CYS A 221 -1.29 13.50 -0.95
CA CYS A 221 -2.19 14.63 -1.20
C CYS A 221 -1.46 15.98 -1.22
N ILE A 222 -0.35 16.11 -0.49
CA ILE A 222 0.51 17.30 -0.44
C ILE A 222 1.42 17.29 -1.67
N SER A 223 2.03 16.15 -2.00
CA SER A 223 2.96 16.04 -3.12
C SER A 223 2.31 16.35 -4.48
N VAL A 224 1.06 15.94 -4.68
CA VAL A 224 0.31 16.20 -5.93
C VAL A 224 -0.35 17.58 -5.97
N CYS A 225 -0.35 18.33 -4.86
CA CYS A 225 -1.08 19.59 -4.79
C CYS A 225 -0.40 20.67 -5.63
N ILE A 226 -1.08 21.10 -6.70
CA ILE A 226 -0.62 22.20 -7.56
C ILE A 226 -0.55 23.51 -6.77
N GLY A 227 -1.54 23.76 -5.92
CA GLY A 227 -1.61 24.93 -5.03
C GLY A 227 -0.66 24.90 -3.85
N LYS A 228 0.17 23.85 -3.70
CA LYS A 228 1.11 23.65 -2.59
C LYS A 228 0.45 23.75 -1.21
N ILE A 229 -0.76 23.24 -1.09
CA ILE A 229 -1.51 23.19 0.16
C ILE A 229 -1.01 21.99 0.97
N ASP A 230 -0.49 22.25 2.17
CA ASP A 230 -0.14 21.22 3.14
C ASP A 230 -1.29 21.03 4.14
N MET A 231 -1.85 19.82 4.19
CA MET A 231 -2.95 19.50 5.09
C MET A 231 -2.56 19.65 6.57
N ARG A 232 -1.28 19.47 6.91
CA ARG A 232 -0.78 19.60 8.28
C ARG A 232 -0.80 21.07 8.72
N GLU A 233 -0.45 21.98 7.82
CA GLU A 233 -0.54 23.43 8.07
C GLU A 233 -1.99 23.86 8.28
N VAL A 234 -2.92 23.35 7.46
CA VAL A 234 -4.34 23.65 7.64
C VAL A 234 -4.83 23.19 9.01
N VAL A 235 -4.50 21.97 9.44
CA VAL A 235 -4.92 21.46 10.77
C VAL A 235 -4.28 22.27 11.91
N ARG A 236 -3.01 22.65 11.76
CA ARG A 236 -2.33 23.53 12.73
C ARG A 236 -3.04 24.89 12.84
N ASP A 237 -3.40 25.49 11.71
CA ASP A 237 -4.04 26.80 11.70
C ASP A 237 -5.47 26.74 12.26
N LEU A 238 -6.17 25.63 12.03
CA LEU A 238 -7.46 25.31 12.67
C LEU A 238 -7.36 25.15 14.19
N ARG A 239 -6.21 24.73 14.73
CA ARG A 239 -6.02 24.68 16.18
C ARG A 239 -5.87 26.07 16.79
N VAL A 240 -5.20 26.98 16.09
CA VAL A 240 -4.78 28.28 16.63
C VAL A 240 -5.85 29.36 16.45
N LYS A 241 -6.66 29.28 15.39
CA LYS A 241 -7.63 30.31 14.98
C LYS A 241 -9.09 29.92 15.21
N VAL A 242 -9.37 28.98 16.13
CA VAL A 242 -10.72 28.54 16.53
C VAL A 242 -11.03 29.03 17.93
#